data_AF-A0A2M7V1K4-F1
#
_entry.id   AF-A0A2M7V1K4-F1
#
_cell.length_a   1.000
_cell.length_b   1.000
_cell.length_c   1.000
_cell.angle_alpha   90.00
_cell.angle_beta   90.00
_cell.angle_gamma   90.00
#
_symmetry.space_group_name_H-M   'P 1'
#
loop_
_entity.id
_entity.type
_entity.pdbx_description
1 polymer ?
#
loop_
_entity_poly.entity_id
_entity_poly.type
_entity_poly.pdbx_seq_one_letter_code
_entity_poly.pdbx_strand_id
1 'polypeptide(L)'
;KDGITYVNSCIAGLQRVDINHVGVCTEAEQQAAAGKADNAAGSSSSSGSSSSVSNSIGTATAPTNANTAWLKHLNAIASGKNSGASSPIKEECVYGTNRVYYMVESCPNCFSTLYNTNGDVICHPHNDIANECPSYFNKDNRSTNCKRI
;
A
#
# COMPACT_ATOMS: atom_id res chain seq x y z
N LYS A 1 9.60 -11.77 -18.17
CA LYS A 1 9.19 -12.63 -17.05
C LYS A 1 10.45 -13.20 -16.41
N ASP A 2 10.82 -12.68 -15.26
CA ASP A 2 12.10 -12.91 -14.57
C ASP A 2 11.94 -13.71 -13.26
N GLY A 3 10.73 -14.19 -12.97
CA GLY A 3 10.43 -15.03 -11.81
C GLY A 3 10.56 -14.29 -10.47
N ILE A 4 10.74 -12.97 -10.47
CA ILE A 4 10.90 -12.19 -9.24
C ILE A 4 9.53 -11.72 -8.75
N THR A 5 9.26 -11.96 -7.46
CA THR A 5 8.08 -11.40 -6.81
C THR A 5 8.36 -9.96 -6.39
N TYR A 6 7.64 -9.02 -6.99
CA TYR A 6 7.72 -7.62 -6.65
C TYR A 6 6.67 -7.25 -5.60
N VAL A 7 7.04 -6.35 -4.69
CA VAL A 7 6.13 -5.84 -3.65
C VAL A 7 4.93 -5.07 -4.22
N ASN A 8 5.07 -4.50 -5.42
CA ASN A 8 3.99 -3.89 -6.19
C ASN A 8 4.36 -3.77 -7.68
N SER A 9 3.36 -3.45 -8.52
CA SER A 9 3.50 -3.27 -9.97
C SER A 9 4.39 -2.09 -10.36
N CYS A 10 4.45 -1.04 -9.54
CA CYS A 10 5.29 0.14 -9.79
C CYS A 10 6.78 -0.21 -9.78
N ILE A 11 7.23 -1.02 -8.81
CA ILE A 11 8.63 -1.48 -8.75
C ILE A 11 8.96 -2.39 -9.94
N ALA A 12 8.05 -3.29 -10.33
CA ALA A 12 8.22 -4.12 -11.53
C ALA A 12 8.36 -3.25 -12.80
N GLY A 13 7.53 -2.20 -12.91
CA GLY A 13 7.58 -1.25 -14.03
C GLY A 13 8.88 -0.44 -14.11
N LEU A 14 9.41 0.01 -12.96
CA LEU A 14 10.72 0.68 -12.90
C LEU A 14 11.87 -0.22 -13.38
N GLN A 15 11.75 -1.53 -13.15
CA GLN A 15 12.72 -2.53 -13.64
C GLN A 15 12.42 -3.00 -15.07
N ARG A 16 11.39 -2.44 -15.73
CA ARG A 16 10.93 -2.80 -17.08
C ARG A 16 10.59 -4.29 -17.20
N VAL A 17 9.97 -4.84 -16.16
CA VAL A 17 9.58 -6.25 -16.09
C VAL A 17 8.07 -6.37 -16.32
N ASP A 18 7.70 -7.18 -17.32
CA ASP A 18 6.31 -7.53 -17.58
C ASP A 18 5.78 -8.50 -16.51
N ILE A 19 4.67 -8.10 -15.87
CA ILE A 19 3.99 -8.88 -14.82
C ILE A 19 3.25 -10.06 -15.45
N ASN A 20 3.60 -11.28 -15.04
CA ASN A 20 2.95 -12.51 -15.54
C ASN A 20 1.56 -12.73 -14.94
N HIS A 21 1.46 -12.62 -13.61
CA HIS A 21 0.23 -12.75 -12.85
C HIS A 21 0.32 -11.93 -11.55
N VAL A 22 -0.82 -11.69 -10.91
CA VAL A 22 -0.90 -11.05 -9.59
C VAL A 22 -0.74 -12.11 -8.51
N GLY A 23 -0.09 -11.76 -7.39
CA GLY A 23 0.28 -12.68 -6.31
C GLY A 23 1.76 -13.05 -6.32
N VAL A 24 2.21 -13.83 -5.33
CA VAL A 24 3.61 -14.27 -5.25
C VAL A 24 3.90 -15.29 -6.36
N CYS A 25 5.07 -15.20 -6.99
CA CYS A 25 5.51 -16.22 -7.94
C CYS A 25 5.70 -17.54 -7.22
N THR A 26 5.34 -18.64 -7.89
CA THR A 26 5.59 -19.99 -7.37
C THR A 26 7.07 -20.34 -7.44
N GLU A 27 7.50 -21.31 -6.62
CA GLU A 27 8.89 -21.80 -6.64
C GLU A 27 9.31 -22.30 -8.03
N ALA A 28 8.38 -22.92 -8.77
CA ALA A 28 8.62 -23.38 -10.13
C ALA A 28 8.89 -22.21 -11.10
N GLU A 29 8.18 -21.09 -10.96
CA GLU A 29 8.38 -19.90 -11.79
C GLU A 29 9.70 -19.17 -11.46
N GLN A 30 10.07 -19.14 -10.18
CA GLN A 30 11.35 -18.60 -9.72
C GLN A 30 12.53 -19.43 -10.24
N GLN A 31 12.42 -20.77 -10.16
CA GLN A 31 13.43 -21.69 -10.67
C GLN A 31 13.54 -21.67 -12.19
N ALA A 32 12.42 -21.53 -12.90
CA ALA A 32 12.40 -21.41 -14.37
C ALA A 32 13.13 -20.15 -14.86
N ALA A 33 13.12 -19.07 -14.07
CA ALA A 33 13.88 -17.86 -14.38
C ALA A 33 15.35 -17.93 -13.92
N ALA A 34 15.63 -18.63 -12.82
CA ALA A 34 16.99 -18.86 -12.32
C ALA A 34 17.83 -19.83 -13.18
N GLY A 35 17.19 -20.58 -14.09
CA GLY A 35 17.83 -21.55 -15.00
C GLY A 35 18.80 -20.97 -16.06
N LYS A 36 19.24 -19.71 -15.93
CA LYS A 36 20.40 -19.14 -16.65
C LYS A 36 21.40 -18.53 -15.67
N ALA A 37 21.87 -19.31 -14.71
CA ALA A 37 23.16 -19.07 -14.06
C ALA A 37 23.60 -20.34 -13.33
N ASP A 38 24.83 -20.75 -13.58
CA ASP A 38 25.46 -21.96 -13.04
C ASP A 38 25.55 -21.96 -11.51
N ASN A 39 25.42 -23.17 -10.95
CA ASN A 39 25.56 -23.62 -9.55
C ASN A 39 26.27 -22.71 -8.51
N ALA A 40 25.65 -22.52 -7.34
CA ALA A 40 26.23 -22.86 -6.02
C ALA A 40 25.21 -22.69 -4.87
N ALA A 41 25.30 -23.59 -3.90
CA ALA A 41 24.35 -23.88 -2.83
C ALA A 41 24.21 -22.83 -1.71
N GLY A 42 23.07 -22.85 -1.01
CA GLY A 42 22.92 -22.28 0.33
C GLY A 42 21.49 -22.02 0.79
N SER A 43 20.81 -23.05 1.30
CA SER A 43 19.54 -23.03 2.06
C SER A 43 19.51 -21.90 3.12
N SER A 44 18.37 -21.28 3.47
CA SER A 44 17.25 -21.94 4.15
C SER A 44 15.97 -21.09 4.19
N SER A 45 14.87 -21.84 4.20
CA SER A 45 13.46 -21.49 4.18
C SER A 45 12.86 -21.21 5.56
N SER A 46 11.80 -20.38 5.62
CA SER A 46 10.68 -20.58 6.55
C SER A 46 9.38 -19.97 6.01
N SER A 47 8.29 -20.63 6.36
CA SER A 47 7.04 -20.79 5.62
C SER A 47 5.81 -20.38 6.44
N GLY A 48 4.70 -20.09 5.75
CA GLY A 48 3.31 -20.13 6.27
C GLY A 48 2.58 -18.78 6.17
N SER A 49 1.28 -18.68 5.90
CA SER A 49 0.23 -19.66 5.60
C SER A 49 -0.92 -18.91 4.91
N SER A 50 -1.62 -19.61 4.02
CA SER A 50 -2.85 -19.20 3.36
C SER A 50 -4.05 -19.21 4.32
N SER A 51 -4.96 -18.24 4.17
CA SER A 51 -6.37 -18.47 4.55
C SER A 51 -7.31 -17.59 3.71
N SER A 52 -8.14 -18.30 2.94
CA SER A 52 -9.33 -17.81 2.26
C SER A 52 -10.44 -17.48 3.27
N VAL A 53 -11.18 -16.39 3.08
CA VAL A 53 -12.48 -16.23 3.75
C VAL A 53 -13.49 -15.49 2.89
N SER A 54 -14.70 -16.03 2.90
CA SER A 54 -15.80 -15.85 1.97
C SER A 54 -16.65 -14.60 2.20
N ASN A 55 -17.24 -14.10 1.10
CA ASN A 55 -18.26 -13.05 1.08
C ASN A 55 -19.50 -13.43 1.90
N SER A 56 -19.92 -12.53 2.80
CA SER A 56 -21.31 -12.49 3.29
C SER A 56 -21.82 -11.05 3.24
N ILE A 57 -22.98 -10.86 2.62
CA ILE A 57 -23.65 -9.58 2.45
C ILE A 57 -24.56 -9.38 3.67
N GLY A 58 -24.20 -8.42 4.52
CA GLY A 58 -24.97 -7.99 5.67
C GLY A 58 -25.20 -6.48 5.63
N THR A 59 -26.43 -6.07 5.93
CA THR A 59 -26.92 -4.68 5.97
C THR A 59 -26.13 -3.88 7.01
N ALA A 60 -25.30 -2.92 6.58
CA ALA A 60 -24.30 -2.28 7.44
C ALA A 60 -24.81 -1.00 8.11
N THR A 61 -24.84 -1.02 9.44
CA THR A 61 -24.72 0.16 10.31
C THR A 61 -23.23 0.50 10.44
N ALA A 62 -22.85 1.78 10.37
CA ALA A 62 -21.44 2.20 10.36
C ALA A 62 -20.66 1.68 11.60
N PRO A 63 -19.45 1.10 11.44
CA PRO A 63 -18.70 0.55 12.56
C PRO A 63 -18.05 1.67 13.38
N THR A 64 -18.34 1.69 14.68
CA THR A 64 -17.87 2.69 15.67
C THR A 64 -16.50 2.38 16.28
N ASN A 65 -15.77 1.35 15.81
CA ASN A 65 -14.45 0.98 16.32
C ASN A 65 -13.40 0.99 15.21
N ALA A 66 -13.05 2.16 14.70
CA ALA A 66 -11.81 2.30 13.90
C ALA A 66 -10.62 2.17 14.87
N ASN A 67 -9.86 1.08 14.79
CA ASN A 67 -8.61 0.94 15.53
C ASN A 67 -7.62 1.97 14.98
N THR A 68 -7.50 3.12 15.62
CA THR A 68 -6.61 4.22 15.18
C THR A 68 -5.21 4.14 15.78
N ALA A 69 -4.89 3.06 16.53
CA ALA A 69 -3.58 2.93 17.17
C ALA A 69 -2.43 2.96 16.16
N TRP A 70 -2.64 2.40 14.96
CA TRP A 70 -1.66 2.38 13.88
C TRP A 70 -1.27 3.78 13.38
N LEU A 71 -2.16 4.78 13.46
CA LEU A 71 -1.88 6.17 13.06
C LEU A 71 -0.76 6.81 13.90
N LYS A 72 -0.52 6.30 15.12
CA LYS A 72 0.59 6.74 15.96
C LYS A 72 1.94 6.27 15.42
N HIS A 73 1.99 5.09 14.80
CA HIS A 73 3.20 4.52 14.24
C HIS A 73 3.63 5.20 12.93
N LEU A 74 2.69 5.76 12.17
CA LEU A 74 3.00 6.53 10.96
C LEU A 74 3.96 7.70 11.22
N ASN A 75 3.81 8.37 12.36
CA ASN A 75 4.71 9.47 12.72
C ASN A 75 6.15 8.99 12.89
N ALA A 76 6.35 7.84 13.56
CA ALA A 76 7.68 7.28 13.78
C ALA A 76 8.40 6.95 12.46
N ILE A 77 7.64 6.45 11.47
CA ILE A 77 8.18 6.11 10.14
C ILE A 77 8.63 7.38 9.39
N ALA A 78 7.84 8.45 9.45
CA ALA A 78 8.17 9.69 8.77
C ALA A 78 9.28 10.50 9.45
N SER A 79 9.36 10.47 10.79
CA SER A 79 10.38 11.18 11.57
C SER A 79 11.79 10.63 11.37
N GLY A 80 11.94 9.35 11.00
CA GLY A 80 13.25 8.74 10.77
C GLY A 80 13.86 9.00 9.39
N LYS A 81 13.09 9.53 8.44
CA LYS A 81 13.48 9.57 7.01
C LYS A 81 14.18 10.85 6.56
N ASN A 82 13.94 11.99 7.22
CA ASN A 82 14.44 13.28 6.75
C ASN A 82 14.83 14.21 7.92
N SER A 83 16.11 14.29 8.24
CA SER A 83 16.66 15.30 9.15
C SER A 83 16.39 16.71 8.58
N GLY A 84 15.41 17.41 9.16
CA GLY A 84 15.03 18.78 8.75
C GLY A 84 13.71 18.90 7.96
N ALA A 85 13.02 17.80 7.63
CA ALA A 85 11.69 17.89 7.04
C ALA A 85 10.63 18.20 8.09
N SER A 86 9.65 19.02 7.74
CA SER A 86 8.48 19.25 8.58
C SER A 86 7.74 17.93 8.83
N SER A 87 7.07 17.82 9.98
CA SER A 87 6.30 16.61 10.31
C SER A 87 5.32 16.25 9.20
N PRO A 88 5.09 14.96 8.90
CA PRO A 88 4.13 14.56 7.88
C PRO A 88 2.75 15.15 8.18
N ILE A 89 2.00 15.46 7.14
CA ILE A 89 0.62 15.88 7.26
C ILE A 89 -0.23 14.61 7.28
N LYS A 90 -1.05 14.46 8.33
CA LYS A 90 -2.04 13.40 8.44
C LYS A 90 -3.42 14.02 8.48
N GLU A 91 -4.32 13.49 7.69
CA GLU A 91 -5.67 13.99 7.57
C GLU A 91 -6.65 12.82 7.65
N GLU A 92 -7.70 12.99 8.42
CA GLU A 92 -8.86 12.12 8.41
C GLU A 92 -9.88 12.69 7.44
N CYS A 93 -10.33 11.89 6.47
CA CYS A 93 -11.30 12.29 5.47
C CYS A 93 -12.59 11.47 5.58
N VAL A 94 -13.73 12.13 5.46
CA VAL A 94 -15.06 11.51 5.55
C VAL A 94 -15.86 11.82 4.29
N TYR A 95 -16.21 10.79 3.53
CA TYR A 95 -17.01 10.86 2.30
C TYR A 95 -18.27 10.00 2.46
N GLY A 96 -19.36 10.61 2.92
CA GLY A 96 -20.58 9.86 3.29
C GLY A 96 -20.29 8.87 4.40
N THR A 97 -20.34 7.56 4.10
CA THR A 97 -20.01 6.47 5.04
C THR A 97 -18.53 6.06 5.00
N ASN A 98 -17.77 6.52 4.01
CA ASN A 98 -16.38 6.13 3.85
C ASN A 98 -15.48 7.02 4.68
N ARG A 99 -14.69 6.40 5.57
CA ARG A 99 -13.65 7.06 6.35
C ARG A 99 -12.30 6.55 5.86
N VAL A 100 -11.43 7.49 5.49
CA VAL A 100 -10.07 7.19 5.02
C VAL A 100 -9.08 8.13 5.67
N TYR A 101 -7.84 7.69 5.76
CA TYR A 101 -6.75 8.49 6.32
C TYR A 101 -5.74 8.80 5.23
N TYR A 102 -5.50 10.09 5.01
CA TYR A 102 -4.55 10.58 4.03
C TYR A 102 -3.27 11.02 4.73
N MET A 103 -2.13 10.54 4.25
CA MET A 103 -0.81 10.96 4.72
C MET A 103 0.00 11.50 3.55
N VAL A 104 0.64 12.64 3.75
CA VAL A 104 1.65 13.16 2.82
C VAL A 104 2.87 13.59 3.61
N GLU A 105 4.05 13.18 3.15
CA GLU A 105 5.30 13.68 3.69
C GLU A 105 5.42 15.18 3.33
N SER A 106 5.98 16.01 4.23
CA SER A 106 6.03 17.46 4.02
C SER A 106 7.10 17.86 2.99
N CYS A 107 6.87 17.53 1.72
CA CYS A 107 7.64 18.06 0.60
C CYS A 107 6.79 18.21 -0.68
N PRO A 108 7.23 19.03 -1.66
CA PRO A 108 6.42 19.41 -2.81
C PRO A 108 6.02 18.24 -3.74
N ASN A 109 6.87 17.21 -3.85
CA ASN A 109 6.64 16.02 -4.68
C ASN A 109 6.62 14.74 -3.84
N CYS A 110 6.23 14.87 -2.57
CA CYS A 110 6.28 13.76 -1.64
C CYS A 110 5.20 12.73 -1.94
N PHE A 111 5.58 11.48 -1.70
CA PHE A 111 4.67 10.37 -1.78
C PHE A 111 3.50 10.59 -0.81
N SER A 112 2.29 10.40 -1.32
CA SER A 112 1.09 10.39 -0.48
C SER A 112 0.47 9.01 -0.49
N THR A 113 -0.10 8.64 0.65
CA THR A 113 -0.70 7.34 0.87
C THR A 113 -2.07 7.52 1.46
N LEU A 114 -3.04 6.83 0.88
CA LEU A 114 -4.40 6.74 1.38
C LEU A 114 -4.58 5.41 2.08
N TYR A 115 -5.11 5.42 3.30
CA TYR A 115 -5.34 4.24 4.11
C TYR A 115 -6.82 4.08 4.46
N ASN A 116 -7.25 2.84 4.66
CA ASN A 116 -8.57 2.55 5.23
C ASN A 116 -8.54 2.71 6.77
N THR A 117 -9.66 2.40 7.43
CA THR A 117 -9.76 2.47 8.90
C THR A 117 -8.91 1.44 9.64
N ASN A 118 -8.50 0.37 8.97
CA ASN A 118 -7.68 -0.70 9.53
C ASN A 118 -6.18 -0.43 9.41
N GLY A 119 -5.79 0.58 8.63
CA GLY A 119 -4.40 0.91 8.33
C GLY A 119 -3.85 0.24 7.08
N ASP A 120 -4.69 -0.42 6.28
CA ASP A 120 -4.27 -0.96 4.99
C ASP A 120 -4.15 0.17 3.95
N VAL A 121 -3.13 0.08 3.11
CA VAL A 121 -2.94 1.00 1.99
C VAL A 121 -4.01 0.75 0.94
N ILE A 122 -4.80 1.78 0.64
CA ILE A 122 -5.78 1.79 -0.44
C ILE A 122 -5.09 2.17 -1.75
N CYS A 123 -4.37 3.28 -1.77
CA CYS A 123 -3.73 3.80 -2.99
C CYS A 123 -2.69 4.88 -2.68
N HIS A 124 -2.07 5.41 -3.73
CA HIS A 124 -1.07 6.48 -3.67
C HIS A 124 -1.49 7.69 -4.50
N PRO A 125 -2.26 8.65 -3.94
CA PRO A 125 -2.94 9.67 -4.73
C PRO A 125 -2.05 10.58 -5.58
N HIS A 126 -0.82 10.87 -5.15
CA HIS A 126 0.13 11.64 -5.98
C HIS A 126 0.67 10.86 -7.17
N ASN A 127 0.62 9.53 -7.14
CA ASN A 127 1.19 8.63 -8.15
C ASN A 127 0.15 7.60 -8.64
N ASP A 128 -1.10 8.03 -8.78
CA ASP A 128 -2.21 7.16 -9.19
C ASP A 128 -2.29 7.00 -10.72
N ILE A 129 -1.24 6.45 -11.32
CA ILE A 129 -1.13 6.28 -12.78
C ILE A 129 -2.16 5.26 -13.30
N ALA A 130 -2.53 4.30 -12.45
CA ALA A 130 -3.45 3.22 -12.78
C ALA A 130 -4.91 3.50 -12.37
N ASN A 131 -5.22 4.68 -11.81
CA ASN A 131 -6.54 5.01 -11.26
C ASN A 131 -7.04 3.99 -10.22
N GLU A 132 -6.13 3.53 -9.36
CA GLU A 132 -6.39 2.63 -8.24
C GLU A 132 -7.09 3.34 -7.07
N CYS A 133 -6.98 4.68 -6.98
CA CYS A 133 -7.65 5.40 -5.92
C CYS A 133 -9.18 5.33 -6.07
N PRO A 134 -9.93 5.23 -4.95
CA PRO A 134 -11.37 5.22 -5.00
C PRO A 134 -11.91 6.49 -5.65
N SER A 135 -12.90 6.35 -6.53
CA SER A 135 -13.49 7.46 -7.29
C SER A 135 -14.12 8.56 -6.42
N TYR A 136 -14.47 8.24 -5.16
CA TYR A 136 -14.98 9.23 -4.21
C TYR A 136 -13.88 10.11 -3.60
N PHE A 137 -12.61 9.71 -3.70
CA PHE A 137 -11.48 10.46 -3.17
C PHE A 137 -10.80 11.24 -4.28
N ASN A 138 -10.60 12.54 -4.07
CA ASN A 138 -9.84 13.38 -4.98
C ASN A 138 -8.81 14.18 -4.19
N LYS A 139 -7.51 14.00 -4.48
CA LYS A 139 -6.44 14.66 -3.72
C LYS A 139 -6.52 16.19 -3.76
N ASP A 140 -6.97 16.76 -4.86
CA ASP A 140 -6.95 18.21 -5.12
C ASP A 140 -8.11 18.92 -4.42
N ASN A 141 -9.24 18.22 -4.25
CA ASN A 141 -10.42 18.75 -3.55
C ASN A 141 -10.65 18.10 -2.17
N ARG A 142 -9.65 17.39 -1.63
CA ARG A 142 -9.80 16.61 -0.41
C ARG A 142 -10.07 17.50 0.82
N SER A 143 -9.53 18.72 0.83
CA SER A 143 -9.60 19.64 1.98
C SER A 143 -11.02 19.97 2.42
N THR A 144 -12.02 19.86 1.53
CA THR A 144 -13.44 20.03 1.87
C THR A 144 -13.97 18.92 2.78
N ASN A 145 -13.42 17.71 2.68
CA ASN A 145 -13.87 16.51 3.38
C ASN A 145 -12.84 15.98 4.40
N CYS A 146 -11.65 16.57 4.44
CA CYS A 146 -10.52 16.13 5.27
C CYS A 146 -10.20 17.13 6.38
N LYS A 147 -9.83 16.61 7.56
CA LYS A 147 -9.37 17.38 8.72
C LYS A 147 -8.03 16.86 9.20
N ARG A 148 -7.11 17.76 9.54
CA ARG A 148 -5.78 17.39 10.05
C ARG A 148 -5.88 16.76 11.45
N ILE A 149 -5.10 15.70 11.69
CA ILE A 149 -5.07 14.90 12.93
C ILE A 149 -3.64 14.61 13.42
#